data_AF-A0A0N1LKB4-F1
#
_entry.id   AF-A0A0N1LKB4-F1
#
_cell.length_a   1.000
_cell.length_b   1.000
_cell.length_c   1.000
_cell.angle_alpha   90.00
_cell.angle_beta   90.00
_cell.angle_gamma   90.00
#
_symmetry.space_group_name_H-M   'P 1'
#
loop_
_entity.id
_entity.type
_entity.pdbx_description
1 polymer ?
#
loop_
_entity_poly.entity_id
_entity_poly.type
_entity_poly.pdbx_seq_one_letter_code
_entity_poly.pdbx_strand_id
1 'polypeptide(L)'
;MWEGFLLLDRRLADAAKEGRDPLMIQLRLAWWRDRFDQPASAWPQGEPLLAKLTAWDAERGALRGFVDGWEARIVGEDGGAELGRARVEAVCALARLSGVKIDDDLRQAAAEWLGIEPPKRRTPILPGAMRPLVILRGMALREAVGRPGGPWRDFLAILRLGLLGR
;
A
#
# COMPACT_ATOMS: atom_id res chain seq x y z
N MET A 1 -5.20 1.68 10.33
CA MET A 1 -3.86 1.67 9.68
C MET A 1 -3.97 1.28 8.21
N TRP A 2 -4.41 0.06 7.88
CA TRP A 2 -4.62 -0.40 6.48
C TRP A 2 -5.49 0.53 5.64
N GLU A 3 -6.62 0.98 6.19
CA GLU A 3 -7.54 1.91 5.50
C GLU A 3 -6.83 3.20 5.08
N GLY A 4 -6.08 3.83 5.99
CA GLY A 4 -5.35 5.07 5.71
C GLY A 4 -4.34 4.90 4.58
N PHE A 5 -3.63 3.77 4.55
CA PHE A 5 -2.71 3.44 3.46
C PHE A 5 -3.41 3.28 2.11
N LEU A 6 -4.48 2.49 2.05
CA LEU A 6 -5.22 2.25 0.80
C LEU A 6 -5.88 3.54 0.28
N LEU A 7 -6.42 4.37 1.17
CA LEU A 7 -6.97 5.67 0.81
C LEU A 7 -5.90 6.64 0.32
N LEU A 8 -4.71 6.63 0.94
CA LEU A 8 -3.58 7.43 0.48
C LEU A 8 -3.12 7.01 -0.92
N ASP A 9 -2.95 5.71 -1.17
CA ASP A 9 -2.57 5.21 -2.50
C ASP A 9 -3.58 5.67 -3.57
N ARG A 10 -4.88 5.53 -3.30
CA ARG A 10 -5.96 6.02 -4.16
C ARG A 10 -5.85 7.54 -4.38
N ARG A 11 -5.61 8.31 -3.32
CA ARG A 11 -5.55 9.77 -3.36
C ARG A 11 -4.33 10.28 -4.14
N LEU A 12 -3.19 9.62 -4.01
CA LEU A 12 -1.98 9.91 -4.77
C LEU A 12 -2.12 9.50 -6.24
N ALA A 13 -2.74 8.34 -6.53
CA ALA A 13 -3.10 7.97 -7.89
C ALA A 13 -4.00 9.03 -8.56
N ASP A 14 -5.01 9.49 -7.84
CA ASP A 14 -5.91 10.54 -8.32
C ASP A 14 -5.18 11.90 -8.44
N ALA A 15 -4.15 12.17 -7.63
CA ALA A 15 -3.32 13.37 -7.75
C ALA A 15 -2.42 13.33 -8.99
N ALA A 16 -1.82 12.16 -9.24
CA ALA A 16 -0.89 11.84 -10.32
C ALA A 16 -1.57 11.40 -11.63
N LYS A 17 -2.89 11.57 -11.75
CA LYS A 17 -3.65 11.11 -12.91
C LYS A 17 -3.14 11.70 -14.23
N GLU A 18 -2.89 10.83 -15.22
CA GLU A 18 -2.53 11.21 -16.59
C GLU A 18 -3.56 12.17 -17.22
N GLY A 19 -3.07 13.08 -18.07
CA GLY A 19 -3.89 14.11 -18.73
C GLY A 19 -4.12 15.37 -17.91
N ARG A 20 -3.60 15.44 -16.67
CA ARG A 20 -3.49 16.72 -15.94
C ARG A 20 -2.24 17.47 -16.35
N ASP A 21 -2.30 18.78 -16.17
CA ASP A 21 -1.14 19.65 -16.29
C ASP A 21 0.01 19.17 -15.37
N PRO A 22 1.23 18.95 -15.90
CA PRO A 22 2.35 18.44 -15.12
C PRO A 22 2.71 19.29 -13.89
N LEU A 23 2.61 20.62 -14.01
CA LEU A 23 2.89 21.52 -12.89
C LEU A 23 1.84 21.37 -11.78
N MET A 24 0.57 21.17 -12.14
CA MET A 24 -0.49 20.87 -11.17
C MET A 24 -0.28 19.54 -10.43
N ILE A 25 0.20 18.50 -11.13
CA ILE A 25 0.56 17.21 -10.49
C ILE A 25 1.65 17.44 -9.46
N GLN A 26 2.73 18.11 -9.87
CA GLN A 26 3.88 18.43 -9.02
C GLN A 26 3.49 19.23 -7.78
N LEU A 27 2.67 20.27 -7.92
CA LEU A 27 2.19 21.07 -6.79
C LEU A 27 1.39 20.22 -5.77
N ARG A 28 0.55 19.30 -6.26
CA ARG A 28 -0.25 18.43 -5.40
C ARG A 28 0.59 17.40 -4.67
N LEU A 29 1.56 16.78 -5.34
CA LEU A 29 2.48 15.81 -4.71
C LEU A 29 3.41 16.51 -3.71
N ALA A 30 3.94 17.69 -4.07
CA ALA A 30 4.74 18.51 -3.16
C ALA A 30 3.98 18.85 -1.88
N TRP A 31 2.69 19.20 -1.98
CA TRP A 31 1.88 19.43 -0.79
C TRP A 31 1.83 18.21 0.13
N TRP A 32 1.66 17.00 -0.40
CA TRP A 32 1.67 15.77 0.42
C TRP A 32 3.02 15.52 1.06
N ARG A 33 4.12 15.68 0.30
CA ARG A 33 5.50 15.55 0.79
C ARG A 33 5.76 16.50 1.96
N ASP A 34 5.38 17.76 1.82
CA ASP A 34 5.54 18.78 2.86
C ASP A 34 4.75 18.45 4.13
N ARG A 35 3.59 17.79 4.02
CA ARG A 35 2.84 17.32 5.20
C ARG A 35 3.58 16.19 5.89
N PHE A 36 4.07 15.20 5.16
CA PHE A 36 4.75 14.05 5.77
C PHE A 36 6.14 14.40 6.34
N ASP A 37 6.77 15.49 5.90
CA ASP A 37 7.98 16.02 6.53
C ASP A 37 7.70 16.68 7.91
N GLN A 38 6.45 17.02 8.23
CA GLN A 38 6.04 17.60 9.50
C GLN A 38 5.48 16.53 10.46
N PRO A 39 5.61 16.69 11.79
CA PRO A 39 4.95 15.80 12.74
C PRO A 39 3.43 15.86 12.59
N ALA A 40 2.75 14.75 12.89
CA ALA A 40 1.31 14.61 12.74
C ALA A 40 0.51 15.62 13.56
N SER A 41 1.08 16.13 14.66
CA SER A 41 0.50 17.21 15.46
C SER A 41 0.42 18.56 14.73
N ALA A 42 1.19 18.75 13.66
CA ALA A 42 1.20 19.96 12.84
C ALA A 42 0.36 19.83 11.56
N TRP A 43 -0.26 18.66 11.31
CA TRP A 43 -1.09 18.45 10.14
C TRP A 43 -2.40 19.26 10.22
N PRO A 44 -2.91 19.76 9.08
CA PRO A 44 -4.15 20.52 9.06
C PRO A 44 -5.34 19.66 9.48
N GLN A 45 -6.12 20.14 10.45
CA GLN A 45 -7.27 19.41 11.00
C GLN A 45 -8.41 19.22 9.98
N GLY A 46 -8.46 20.03 8.92
CA GLY A 46 -9.49 19.97 7.89
C GLY A 46 -9.30 18.86 6.83
N GLU A 47 -8.20 18.09 6.88
CA GLU A 47 -7.94 17.01 5.92
C GLU A 47 -8.26 15.64 6.55
N PRO A 48 -9.38 14.98 6.18
CA PRO A 48 -9.83 13.75 6.83
C PRO A 48 -8.86 12.57 6.65
N LEU A 49 -8.13 12.53 5.54
CA LEU A 49 -7.15 11.48 5.30
C LEU A 49 -5.94 11.61 6.24
N LEU A 50 -5.45 12.82 6.50
CA LEU A 50 -4.37 13.05 7.45
C LEU A 50 -4.79 12.64 8.87
N ALA A 51 -6.04 12.90 9.27
CA ALA A 51 -6.56 12.42 10.55
C ALA A 51 -6.47 10.88 10.69
N LYS A 52 -6.77 10.13 9.62
CA LYS A 52 -6.65 8.66 9.57
C LYS A 52 -5.20 8.16 9.55
N LEU A 53 -4.26 9.01 9.17
CA LEU A 53 -2.82 8.71 9.09
C LEU A 53 -2.05 9.11 10.33
N THR A 54 -2.67 9.71 11.36
CA THR A 54 -1.97 10.16 12.58
C THR A 54 -1.18 9.04 13.27
N ALA A 55 -1.66 7.80 13.24
CA ALA A 55 -0.94 6.63 13.77
C ALA A 55 0.38 6.31 13.03
N TRP A 56 0.60 6.88 11.86
CA TRP A 56 1.82 6.72 11.07
C TRP A 56 2.90 7.75 11.42
N ASP A 57 2.74 8.52 12.48
CA ASP A 57 3.72 9.56 12.85
C ASP A 57 5.15 9.02 13.01
N ALA A 58 5.30 7.81 13.54
CA ALA A 58 6.61 7.15 13.65
C ALA A 58 7.15 6.64 12.30
N GLU A 59 6.29 6.48 11.30
CA GLU A 59 6.60 5.91 9.97
C GLU A 59 6.37 6.93 8.84
N ARG A 60 6.45 8.24 9.14
CA ARG A 60 6.28 9.30 8.13
C ARG A 60 7.26 9.18 6.97
N GLY A 61 8.44 8.62 7.20
CA GLY A 61 9.42 8.33 6.15
C GLY A 61 8.86 7.39 5.07
N ALA A 62 8.08 6.38 5.44
CA ALA A 62 7.42 5.49 4.49
C ALA A 62 6.29 6.21 3.72
N LEU A 63 5.54 7.10 4.39
CA LEU A 63 4.53 7.94 3.72
C LEU A 63 5.15 8.90 2.70
N ARG A 64 6.29 9.50 3.04
CA ARG A 64 7.06 10.35 2.12
C ARG A 64 7.59 9.55 0.93
N GLY A 65 8.26 8.42 1.18
CA GLY A 65 8.74 7.54 0.11
C GLY A 65 7.62 7.07 -0.81
N PHE A 66 6.38 6.98 -0.29
CA PHE A 66 5.22 6.67 -1.11
C PHE A 66 4.84 7.79 -2.09
N VAL A 67 4.93 9.06 -1.66
CA VAL A 67 4.77 10.23 -2.54
C VAL A 67 5.86 10.24 -3.60
N ASP A 68 7.12 10.02 -3.19
CA ASP A 68 8.28 9.99 -4.09
C ASP A 68 8.14 8.88 -5.14
N GLY A 69 7.63 7.70 -4.76
CA GLY A 69 7.35 6.61 -5.70
C GLY A 69 6.28 6.96 -6.73
N TRP A 70 5.23 7.69 -6.33
CA TRP A 70 4.21 8.18 -7.25
C TRP A 70 4.76 9.24 -8.19
N GLU A 71 5.62 10.12 -7.71
CA GLU A 71 6.32 11.10 -8.55
C GLU A 71 7.23 10.41 -9.58
N ALA A 72 8.01 9.42 -9.14
CA ALA A 72 8.86 8.61 -10.00
C ALA A 72 8.07 7.89 -11.09
N ARG A 73 6.85 7.42 -10.81
CA ARG A 73 5.99 6.79 -11.83
C ARG A 73 5.55 7.76 -12.94
N ILE A 74 5.47 9.07 -12.65
CA ILE A 74 5.04 10.09 -13.62
C ILE A 74 6.21 10.64 -14.42
N VAL A 75 7.35 10.86 -13.77
CA VAL A 75 8.52 11.50 -14.39
C VAL A 75 9.55 10.49 -14.90
N GLY A 76 9.60 9.30 -14.30
CA GLY A 76 10.61 8.29 -14.56
C GLY A 76 10.24 7.30 -15.68
N GLU A 77 11.28 6.61 -16.17
CA GLU A 77 11.19 5.59 -17.22
C GLU A 77 11.30 4.15 -16.66
N ASP A 78 11.27 4.01 -15.33
CA ASP A 78 11.52 2.74 -14.63
C ASP A 78 10.33 1.77 -14.63
N GLY A 79 9.26 2.10 -15.37
CA GLY A 79 8.03 1.30 -15.44
C GLY A 79 7.25 1.24 -14.12
N GLY A 80 7.54 2.10 -13.15
CA GLY A 80 6.92 2.08 -11.81
C GLY A 80 7.62 1.21 -10.79
N ALA A 81 8.87 0.81 -11.03
CA ALA A 81 9.65 0.02 -10.09
C ALA A 81 9.85 0.72 -8.73
N GLU A 82 10.10 2.04 -8.73
CA GLU A 82 10.20 2.86 -7.51
C GLU A 82 8.87 2.89 -6.75
N LEU A 83 7.74 3.07 -7.46
CA LEU A 83 6.42 3.00 -6.83
C LEU A 83 6.17 1.62 -6.20
N GLY A 84 6.59 0.56 -6.88
CA GLY A 84 6.52 -0.80 -6.36
C GLY A 84 7.31 -0.95 -5.06
N ARG A 85 8.57 -0.51 -5.04
CA ARG A 85 9.41 -0.51 -3.83
C ARG A 85 8.78 0.29 -2.69
N ALA A 86 8.30 1.50 -2.98
CA ALA A 86 7.67 2.36 -1.99
C ALA A 86 6.40 1.74 -1.38
N ARG A 87 5.59 1.05 -2.20
CA ARG A 87 4.41 0.32 -1.71
C ARG A 87 4.78 -0.86 -0.83
N VAL A 88 5.82 -1.62 -1.17
CA VAL A 88 6.33 -2.70 -0.30
C VAL A 88 6.83 -2.14 1.03
N GLU A 89 7.56 -1.03 1.02
CA GLU A 89 8.03 -0.38 2.25
C GLU A 89 6.87 0.16 3.09
N ALA A 90 5.80 0.71 2.48
CA ALA A 90 4.61 1.12 3.20
C ALA A 90 3.88 -0.07 3.88
N VAL A 91 3.89 -1.25 3.26
CA VAL A 91 3.38 -2.49 3.89
C VAL A 91 4.30 -2.95 5.03
N CYS A 92 5.61 -2.77 4.91
CA CYS A 92 6.56 -3.04 5.99
C CYS A 92 6.36 -2.07 7.17
N ALA A 93 6.11 -0.79 6.90
CA ALA A 93 5.73 0.20 7.90
C ALA A 93 4.42 -0.17 8.61
N LEU A 94 3.39 -0.64 7.88
CA LEU A 94 2.17 -1.21 8.48
C LEU A 94 2.46 -2.34 9.45
N ALA A 95 3.40 -3.22 9.10
CA ALA A 95 3.83 -4.32 9.96
C ALA A 95 4.48 -3.76 11.25
N ARG A 96 5.41 -2.80 11.14
CA ARG A 96 6.04 -2.14 12.30
C ARG A 96 5.03 -1.46 13.21
N LEU A 97 4.10 -0.68 12.66
CA LEU A 97 3.02 -0.03 13.41
C LEU A 97 2.08 -1.04 14.09
N SER A 98 2.00 -2.25 13.56
CA SER A 98 1.23 -3.35 14.13
C SER A 98 2.03 -4.23 15.11
N GLY A 99 3.28 -3.87 15.41
CA GLY A 99 4.18 -4.64 16.27
C GLY A 99 4.67 -5.95 15.65
N VAL A 100 4.57 -6.09 14.32
CA VAL A 100 5.00 -7.28 13.58
C VAL A 100 6.44 -7.07 13.10
N LYS A 101 7.31 -8.03 13.42
CA LYS A 101 8.67 -8.08 12.89
C LYS A 101 8.63 -8.28 11.38
N ILE A 102 9.41 -7.48 10.65
CA ILE A 102 9.57 -7.64 9.21
C ILE A 102 10.54 -8.79 8.94
N ASP A 103 10.11 -9.73 8.11
CA ASP A 103 10.92 -10.80 7.56
C ASP A 103 10.77 -10.85 6.02
N ASP A 104 11.48 -11.77 5.38
CA ASP A 104 11.45 -11.92 3.93
C ASP A 104 10.09 -12.44 3.43
N ASP A 105 9.39 -13.24 4.24
CA ASP A 105 8.06 -13.77 3.92
C ASP A 105 7.02 -12.62 3.81
N LEU A 106 7.10 -11.62 4.70
CA LEU A 106 6.25 -10.43 4.66
C LEU A 106 6.55 -9.55 3.44
N ARG A 107 7.82 -9.31 3.13
CA ARG A 107 8.22 -8.54 1.93
C ARG A 107 7.78 -9.25 0.66
N GLN A 108 7.98 -10.57 0.60
CA GLN A 108 7.53 -11.39 -0.52
C GLN A 108 6.01 -11.30 -0.69
N ALA A 109 5.25 -11.47 0.39
CA ALA A 109 3.79 -11.40 0.33
C ALA A 109 3.28 -10.04 -0.18
N ALA A 110 3.95 -8.95 0.21
CA ALA A 110 3.68 -7.61 -0.28
C ALA A 110 3.99 -7.47 -1.78
N ALA A 111 5.17 -7.91 -2.21
CA ALA A 111 5.59 -7.85 -3.60
C ALA A 111 4.68 -8.67 -4.53
N GLU A 112 4.26 -9.87 -4.08
CA GLU A 112 3.34 -10.73 -4.82
C GLU A 112 1.92 -10.14 -4.92
N TRP A 113 1.41 -9.57 -3.82
CA TRP A 113 0.12 -8.88 -3.86
C TRP A 113 0.14 -7.70 -4.85
N LEU A 114 1.23 -6.94 -4.86
CA LEU A 114 1.39 -5.77 -5.71
C LEU A 114 1.73 -6.12 -7.17
N GLY A 115 1.87 -7.41 -7.50
CA GLY A 115 2.23 -7.87 -8.84
C GLY A 115 3.67 -7.54 -9.25
N ILE A 116 4.54 -7.20 -8.31
CA ILE A 116 5.95 -6.86 -8.55
C ILE A 116 6.76 -8.14 -8.75
N GLU A 117 6.49 -9.15 -7.93
CA GLU A 117 7.15 -10.45 -8.02
C GLU A 117 6.15 -11.57 -8.32
N PRO A 118 6.57 -12.62 -9.05
CA PRO A 118 5.72 -13.79 -9.28
C PRO A 118 5.48 -14.55 -7.95
N PRO A 119 4.30 -15.19 -7.80
CA PRO A 119 4.02 -15.97 -6.60
C PRO A 119 5.00 -17.13 -6.43
N LYS A 120 5.58 -17.24 -5.23
CA LYS A 120 6.32 -18.44 -4.82
C LYS A 120 5.35 -19.59 -4.56
N ARG A 121 5.84 -20.83 -4.74
CA ARG A 121 5.07 -22.07 -4.49
C ARG A 121 4.59 -22.21 -3.04
N ARG A 122 5.28 -21.57 -2.09
CA ARG A 122 4.95 -21.62 -0.66
C ARG A 122 4.17 -20.37 -0.26
N THR A 123 3.02 -20.57 0.37
CA THR A 123 2.27 -19.49 1.03
C THR A 123 2.98 -19.07 2.31
N PRO A 124 3.38 -17.79 2.47
CA PRO A 124 3.97 -17.30 3.70
C PRO A 124 2.91 -17.31 4.83
N ILE A 125 3.34 -17.65 6.04
CA ILE A 125 2.45 -17.64 7.23
C ILE A 125 2.65 -16.29 7.92
N LEU A 126 1.66 -15.41 7.79
CA LEU A 126 1.74 -14.07 8.36
C LEU A 126 1.00 -13.97 9.71
N PRO A 127 1.49 -13.16 10.65
CA PRO A 127 0.79 -12.89 11.91
C PRO A 127 -0.62 -12.31 11.69
N GLY A 128 -1.48 -12.46 12.71
CA GLY A 128 -2.89 -12.04 12.66
C GLY A 128 -3.10 -10.58 12.22
N ALA A 129 -2.22 -9.66 12.62
CA ALA A 129 -2.29 -8.25 12.25
C ALA A 129 -2.04 -7.98 10.75
N MET A 130 -1.40 -8.93 10.05
CA MET A 130 -1.14 -8.89 8.61
C MET A 130 -2.08 -9.79 7.80
N ARG A 131 -3.16 -10.32 8.40
CA ARG A 131 -4.22 -11.05 7.68
C ARG A 131 -4.81 -10.29 6.49
N PRO A 132 -5.00 -8.95 6.53
CA PRO A 132 -5.44 -8.21 5.34
C PRO A 132 -4.51 -8.44 4.15
N LEU A 133 -3.19 -8.50 4.35
CA LEU A 133 -2.23 -8.79 3.29
C LEU A 133 -2.43 -10.20 2.70
N VAL A 134 -2.69 -11.20 3.54
CA VAL A 134 -2.96 -12.58 3.09
C VAL A 134 -4.21 -12.63 2.20
N ILE A 135 -5.27 -11.93 2.59
CA ILE A 135 -6.52 -11.85 1.82
C ILE A 135 -6.27 -11.17 0.48
N LEU A 136 -5.65 -9.98 0.51
CA LEU A 136 -5.38 -9.17 -0.68
C LEU A 136 -4.48 -9.90 -1.67
N ARG A 137 -3.39 -10.52 -1.20
CA ARG A 137 -2.53 -11.41 -1.99
C ARG A 137 -3.32 -12.55 -2.60
N GLY A 138 -4.10 -13.27 -1.80
CA GLY A 138 -4.88 -14.42 -2.26
C GLY A 138 -5.90 -14.07 -3.32
N MET A 139 -6.53 -12.89 -3.22
CA MET A 139 -7.44 -12.37 -4.24
C MET A 139 -6.71 -12.01 -5.54
N ALA A 140 -5.61 -11.26 -5.46
CA ALA A 140 -4.82 -10.86 -6.61
C ALA A 140 -4.30 -12.07 -7.40
N LEU A 141 -3.80 -13.09 -6.71
CA LEU A 141 -3.32 -14.32 -7.37
C LEU A 141 -4.44 -15.11 -8.04
N ARG A 142 -5.66 -15.10 -7.48
CA ARG A 142 -6.81 -15.77 -8.10
C ARG A 142 -7.31 -15.05 -9.35
N GLU A 143 -7.31 -13.72 -9.32
CA GLU A 143 -7.64 -12.89 -10.47
C GLU A 143 -6.64 -13.11 -11.60
N ALA A 144 -5.34 -13.12 -11.31
CA ALA A 144 -4.26 -13.35 -12.28
C ALA A 144 -4.36 -14.72 -12.99
N VAL A 145 -4.89 -15.76 -12.32
CA VAL A 145 -5.09 -17.11 -12.89
C VAL A 145 -6.38 -17.19 -13.73
N GLY A 146 -7.14 -16.10 -13.88
CA GLY A 146 -8.39 -16.09 -14.65
C GLY A 146 -9.50 -16.90 -13.99
N ARG A 147 -9.47 -17.05 -12.65
CA ARG A 147 -10.53 -17.69 -11.86
C ARG A 147 -11.27 -16.66 -11.00
N PRO A 148 -11.91 -15.63 -11.59
CA PRO A 148 -12.82 -14.77 -10.83
C PRO A 148 -13.89 -15.69 -10.23
N GLY A 149 -13.95 -15.76 -8.90
CA GLY A 149 -15.03 -16.49 -8.27
C GLY A 149 -16.31 -15.68 -8.47
N GLY A 150 -17.45 -16.35 -8.61
CA GLY A 150 -18.71 -15.64 -8.37
C GLY A 150 -18.69 -15.00 -6.96
N PRO A 151 -19.50 -13.98 -6.68
CA PRO A 151 -19.46 -13.22 -5.42
C PRO A 151 -19.39 -14.06 -4.15
N TRP A 152 -20.11 -15.19 -4.13
CA TRP A 152 -20.12 -16.16 -3.04
C TRP A 152 -18.81 -16.94 -2.85
N ARG A 153 -18.11 -17.28 -3.94
CA ARG A 153 -16.81 -17.98 -3.89
C ARG A 153 -15.68 -17.05 -3.44
N ASP A 154 -15.79 -15.76 -3.75
CA ASP A 154 -14.83 -14.76 -3.28
C ASP A 154 -15.05 -14.44 -1.80
N PHE A 155 -16.32 -14.33 -1.38
CA PHE A 155 -16.66 -14.22 0.03
C PHE A 155 -16.15 -15.42 0.86
N LEU A 156 -16.37 -16.66 0.40
CA LEU A 156 -15.87 -17.86 1.09
C LEU A 156 -14.34 -17.91 1.15
N ALA A 157 -13.65 -17.42 0.12
CA ALA A 157 -12.19 -17.34 0.14
C ALA A 157 -11.67 -16.26 1.09
N ILE A 158 -12.31 -15.09 1.15
CA ILE A 158 -12.01 -14.05 2.14
C ILE A 158 -12.18 -14.62 3.56
N LEU A 159 -13.28 -15.33 3.82
CA LEU A 159 -13.50 -15.99 5.11
C LEU A 159 -12.42 -17.03 5.42
N ARG A 160 -12.07 -17.88 4.46
CA ARG A 160 -11.04 -18.91 4.62
C ARG A 160 -9.66 -18.30 4.91
N LEU A 161 -9.24 -17.32 4.10
CA LEU A 161 -7.96 -16.63 4.24
C LEU A 161 -7.90 -15.82 5.54
N GLY A 162 -9.00 -15.16 5.92
CA GLY A 162 -9.11 -14.36 7.14
C GLY A 162 -9.15 -15.20 8.43
N LEU A 163 -9.77 -16.39 8.41
CA LEU A 163 -9.85 -17.29 9.56
C LEU A 163 -8.58 -18.14 9.74
N LEU A 164 -8.00 -18.63 8.64
CA LEU A 164 -6.91 -19.60 8.67
C LEU A 164 -5.52 -18.99 8.45
N GLY A 165 -5.43 -17.77 7.92
CA GLY A 165 -4.16 -17.09 7.63
C GLY A 165 -3.32 -17.76 6.53
N ARG A 166 -3.93 -18.63 5.71
CA ARG A 166 -3.28 -19.43 4.67
C ARG A 166 -4.25 -19.82 3.56
#